data_AF-A0A1Y4NK55-F1
#
_entry.id   AF-A0A1Y4NK55-F1
#
_cell.length_a   1.000
_cell.length_b   1.000
_cell.length_c   1.000
_cell.angle_alpha   90.00
_cell.angle_beta   90.00
_cell.angle_gamma   90.00
#
_symmetry.space_group_name_H-M   'P 1'
#
loop_
_entity.id
_entity.type
_entity.pdbx_description
1 polymer ?
#
loop_
_entity_poly.entity_id
_entity_poly.type
_entity_poly.pdbx_seq_one_letter_code
_entity_poly.pdbx_strand_id
1 'polypeptide(L)'
;MEPFIKVFGEISLATAVYFIAAAVFLWAVYRKCRKEIIKQYAKKKKEKEQLQRILAQVEQYPKWREQSIEIQKQYNKEIAELKERQEKNIQNVKELQEELNRREASSLRNQMLTLYRYYSSTKKNPMQAWSKMESKAFWDMYEDYRRAGGNGHMETVVKPVMNTLEVIEMKDTERLKELMETRA
;
A
#
# COMPACT_ATOMS: atom_id res chain seq x y z
N MET A 1 -36.02 36.37 -88.93
CA MET A 1 -34.75 36.95 -89.42
C MET A 1 -34.71 38.48 -89.38
N GLU A 2 -35.84 39.17 -89.18
CA GLU A 2 -35.87 40.65 -89.13
C GLU A 2 -35.53 41.34 -87.79
N PRO A 3 -35.74 40.77 -86.58
CA PRO A 3 -35.40 41.47 -85.34
C PRO A 3 -33.91 41.35 -84.96
N PHE A 4 -33.15 40.45 -85.59
CA PHE A 4 -31.74 40.19 -85.27
C PHE A 4 -30.79 41.17 -85.98
N ILE A 5 -31.16 41.63 -87.18
CA ILE A 5 -30.33 42.51 -88.02
C ILE A 5 -30.35 43.96 -87.51
N LYS A 6 -31.38 44.36 -86.76
CA LYS A 6 -31.54 45.74 -86.26
C LYS A 6 -30.68 46.05 -85.02
N VAL A 7 -30.27 45.03 -84.27
CA VAL A 7 -29.49 45.16 -83.03
C VAL A 7 -27.98 45.01 -83.27
N PHE A 8 -27.60 44.31 -84.34
CA PHE A 8 -26.20 44.07 -84.72
C PHE A 8 -25.89 44.71 -86.07
N GLY A 9 -25.95 46.04 -86.13
CA GLY A 9 -25.50 46.80 -87.30
C GLY A 9 -24.02 46.55 -87.60
N GLU A 10 -23.72 46.18 -88.84
CA GLU A 10 -22.39 46.04 -89.47
C GLU A 10 -21.35 45.10 -88.81
N ILE A 11 -21.76 44.17 -87.96
CA ILE A 11 -20.83 43.21 -87.36
C ILE A 11 -21.03 41.84 -88.01
N SER A 12 -19.97 41.32 -88.66
CA SER A 12 -19.93 39.97 -89.24
C SER A 12 -20.39 38.92 -88.21
N LEU A 13 -21.27 38.00 -88.64
CA LEU A 13 -21.87 36.93 -87.82
C LEU A 13 -20.83 36.16 -86.98
N ALA A 14 -19.61 36.01 -87.52
CA ALA A 14 -18.48 35.39 -86.83
C ALA A 14 -18.07 36.14 -85.55
N THR A 15 -18.00 37.48 -85.61
CA THR A 15 -17.61 38.33 -84.48
C THR A 15 -18.61 38.23 -83.32
N ALA A 16 -19.91 38.19 -83.62
CA ALA A 16 -20.95 38.01 -82.60
C ALA A 16 -20.84 36.66 -81.88
N VAL A 17 -20.53 35.58 -82.62
CA VAL A 17 -20.27 34.25 -82.04
C VAL A 17 -19.01 34.27 -81.16
N TYR A 18 -17.94 34.95 -81.57
CA TYR A 18 -16.74 35.12 -80.74
C TYR A 18 -17.01 35.88 -79.44
N PHE A 19 -17.84 36.94 -79.47
CA PHE A 19 -18.23 37.67 -78.26
C PHE A 19 -19.03 36.80 -77.27
N ILE A 20 -19.96 35.99 -77.76
CA ILE A 20 -20.72 35.06 -76.91
C ILE A 20 -19.78 34.00 -76.31
N ALA A 21 -18.88 33.42 -77.11
CA ALA A 21 -17.90 32.45 -76.63
C ALA A 21 -16.95 33.06 -75.57
N ALA A 22 -16.50 34.30 -75.78
CA ALA A 22 -15.69 35.04 -74.83
C ALA A 22 -16.44 35.32 -73.52
N ALA A 23 -17.72 35.70 -73.59
CA ALA A 23 -18.56 35.93 -72.41
C ALA A 23 -18.77 34.63 -71.60
N VAL A 24 -19.01 33.51 -72.27
CA VAL A 24 -19.12 32.18 -71.64
C VAL A 24 -17.80 31.77 -70.98
N PHE A 25 -16.67 31.99 -71.66
CA PHE A 25 -15.35 31.71 -71.11
C PHE A 25 -15.05 32.56 -69.87
N LEU A 26 -15.32 33.87 -69.91
CA LEU A 26 -15.18 34.77 -68.77
C LEU A 26 -16.06 34.35 -67.60
N TRP A 27 -17.30 33.95 -67.86
CA TRP A 27 -18.21 33.44 -66.83
C TRP A 27 -17.72 32.13 -66.20
N ALA A 28 -17.21 31.21 -67.02
CA ALA A 28 -16.65 29.95 -66.55
C ALA A 28 -15.40 30.16 -65.67
N VAL A 29 -14.50 31.07 -66.08
CA VAL A 29 -13.32 31.48 -65.31
C VAL A 29 -13.72 32.14 -63.99
N TYR A 30 -14.70 33.06 -64.02
CA TYR A 30 -15.23 33.70 -62.82
C TYR A 30 -15.82 32.67 -61.84
N ARG A 31 -16.62 31.72 -62.33
CA ARG A 31 -17.23 30.66 -61.50
C ARG A 31 -16.16 29.78 -60.84
N LYS A 32 -15.10 29.44 -61.58
CA LYS A 32 -13.98 28.62 -61.07
C LYS A 32 -13.18 29.36 -60.01
N CYS A 33 -12.82 30.63 -60.27
CA CYS A 33 -12.12 31.48 -59.30
C CYS A 33 -12.96 31.69 -58.02
N ARG A 34 -14.25 32.00 -58.16
CA ARG A 34 -15.16 32.16 -57.03
C ARG A 34 -15.24 30.89 -56.17
N LYS A 35 -15.35 29.71 -56.81
CA LYS A 35 -15.42 28.42 -56.09
C LYS A 35 -14.14 28.15 -55.30
N GLU A 36 -12.97 28.44 -55.87
CA GLU A 36 -11.69 28.20 -55.22
C GLU A 36 -11.44 29.18 -54.08
N ILE A 37 -11.80 30.46 -54.27
CA ILE A 37 -11.76 31.47 -53.22
C ILE A 37 -12.64 31.05 -52.04
N ILE A 38 -13.91 30.67 -52.28
CA ILE A 38 -14.83 30.23 -51.22
C ILE A 38 -14.28 28.99 -50.49
N LYS A 39 -13.73 28.01 -51.22
CA LYS A 39 -13.12 26.83 -50.59
C LYS A 39 -11.93 27.17 -49.71
N GLN A 40 -11.03 28.06 -50.16
CA GLN A 40 -9.88 28.48 -49.36
C GLN A 40 -10.32 29.24 -48.11
N TYR A 41 -11.32 30.13 -48.21
CA TYR A 41 -11.89 30.80 -47.05
C TYR A 41 -12.53 29.81 -46.07
N ALA A 42 -13.28 28.82 -46.57
CA ALA A 42 -13.88 27.78 -45.74
C ALA A 42 -12.81 26.92 -45.03
N LYS A 43 -11.73 26.57 -45.72
CA LYS A 43 -10.61 25.81 -45.15
C LYS A 43 -9.90 26.62 -44.04
N LYS A 44 -9.53 27.87 -44.33
CA LYS A 44 -8.91 28.77 -43.34
C LYS A 44 -9.81 29.02 -42.13
N LYS A 45 -11.14 29.11 -42.32
CA LYS A 45 -12.10 29.24 -41.23
C LYS A 45 -12.08 28.00 -40.32
N LYS A 46 -12.13 26.80 -40.91
CA LYS A 46 -12.05 25.54 -40.15
C LYS A 46 -10.74 25.40 -39.37
N GLU A 47 -9.60 25.74 -39.99
CA GLU A 47 -8.30 25.71 -39.33
C GLU A 47 -8.24 26.68 -38.13
N LYS A 48 -8.79 27.89 -38.28
CA LYS A 48 -8.90 28.86 -37.18
C LYS A 48 -9.81 28.36 -36.04
N GLU A 49 -10.95 27.76 -36.37
CA GLU A 49 -11.86 27.18 -35.37
C GLU A 49 -11.20 26.02 -34.61
N GLN A 50 -10.46 25.15 -35.30
CA GLN A 50 -9.68 24.09 -34.66
C GLN A 50 -8.59 24.65 -33.76
N LEU A 51 -7.84 25.65 -34.23
CA LEU A 51 -6.82 26.32 -33.44
C LEU A 51 -7.42 26.98 -32.17
N GLN A 52 -8.56 27.65 -32.29
CA GLN A 52 -9.24 28.24 -31.14
C GLN A 52 -9.70 27.18 -30.14
N ARG A 53 -10.18 26.01 -30.59
CA ARG A 53 -10.53 24.90 -29.68
C ARG A 53 -9.32 24.36 -28.94
N ILE A 54 -8.19 24.21 -29.64
CA ILE A 54 -6.92 23.78 -29.02
C ILE A 54 -6.45 24.81 -28.00
N LEU A 55 -6.48 26.10 -28.35
CA LEU A 55 -6.11 27.19 -27.43
C LEU A 55 -7.01 27.22 -26.20
N ALA A 56 -8.33 27.06 -26.38
CA ALA A 56 -9.28 26.98 -25.27
C ALA A 56 -9.01 25.77 -24.35
N GLN A 57 -8.54 24.65 -24.90
CA GLN A 57 -8.15 23.48 -24.11
C GLN A 57 -6.83 23.72 -23.35
N VAL A 58 -5.85 24.35 -23.99
CA VAL A 58 -4.58 24.72 -23.37
C VAL A 58 -4.78 25.75 -22.26
N GLU A 59 -5.74 26.66 -22.41
CA GLU A 59 -6.09 27.65 -21.39
C GLU A 59 -6.65 27.01 -20.10
N GLN A 60 -7.23 25.81 -20.17
CA GLN A 60 -7.66 25.06 -18.99
C GLN A 60 -6.51 24.34 -18.28
N TYR A 61 -5.37 24.14 -18.95
CA TYR A 61 -4.24 23.39 -18.40
C TYR A 61 -3.71 23.94 -17.07
N PRO A 62 -3.52 25.27 -16.88
CA PRO A 62 -3.10 25.82 -15.59
C PRO A 62 -4.04 25.45 -14.44
N LYS A 63 -5.36 25.47 -14.68
CA LYS A 63 -6.36 25.12 -13.66
C LYS A 63 -6.26 23.64 -13.25
N TRP A 64 -6.17 22.73 -14.22
CA TRP A 64 -5.98 21.31 -13.94
C TRP A 64 -4.64 21.04 -13.25
N ARG A 65 -3.60 21.79 -13.61
CA ARG A 65 -2.30 21.68 -12.99
C ARG A 65 -2.34 22.12 -11.52
N GLU A 66 -3.02 23.22 -11.23
CA GLU A 66 -3.21 23.71 -9.85
C GLU A 66 -4.00 22.71 -9.00
N GLN A 67 -5.12 22.21 -9.51
CA GLN A 67 -5.90 21.15 -8.85
C GLN A 67 -5.06 19.89 -8.58
N SER A 68 -4.25 19.48 -9.56
CA SER A 68 -3.37 18.32 -9.40
C SER A 68 -2.33 18.55 -8.31
N ILE A 69 -1.78 19.76 -8.21
CA ILE A 69 -0.81 20.13 -7.15
C ILE A 69 -1.49 20.13 -5.79
N GLU A 70 -2.72 20.65 -5.67
CA GLU A 70 -3.47 20.65 -4.43
C GLU A 70 -3.75 19.22 -3.94
N ILE A 71 -4.25 18.36 -4.83
CA ILE A 71 -4.49 16.94 -4.55
C ILE A 71 -3.19 16.25 -4.11
N GLN A 72 -2.08 16.51 -4.79
CA GLN A 72 -0.77 15.97 -4.40
C GLN A 72 -0.34 16.43 -3.01
N LYS A 73 -0.57 17.69 -2.65
CA LYS A 73 -0.27 18.21 -1.31
C LYS A 73 -1.13 17.53 -0.25
N GLN A 74 -2.43 17.34 -0.51
CA GLN A 74 -3.35 16.65 0.41
C GLN A 74 -2.90 15.20 0.63
N TYR A 75 -2.63 14.45 -0.44
CA TYR A 75 -2.14 13.07 -0.31
C TYR A 75 -0.80 12.98 0.40
N ASN A 76 0.15 13.88 0.10
CA ASN A 76 1.44 13.89 0.80
C ASN A 76 1.27 14.15 2.31
N LYS A 77 0.33 15.02 2.68
CA LYS A 77 0.00 15.29 4.08
C LYS A 77 -0.61 14.06 4.75
N GLU A 78 -1.62 13.44 4.13
CA GLU A 78 -2.27 12.23 4.65
C GLU A 78 -1.28 11.06 4.79
N ILE A 79 -0.39 10.87 3.81
CA ILE A 79 0.66 9.84 3.87
C ILE A 79 1.63 10.12 5.02
N ALA A 80 2.01 11.38 5.23
CA ALA A 80 2.89 11.75 6.34
C ALA A 80 2.23 11.47 7.71
N GLU A 81 0.96 11.87 7.88
CA GLU A 81 0.19 11.60 9.09
C GLU A 81 -0.02 10.09 9.32
N LEU A 82 -0.29 9.32 8.25
CA LEU A 82 -0.40 7.87 8.32
C LEU A 82 0.92 7.23 8.75
N LYS A 83 2.04 7.70 8.20
CA LYS A 83 3.37 7.21 8.57
C LYS A 83 3.67 7.47 10.05
N GLU A 84 3.36 8.66 10.54
CA GLU A 84 3.53 9.01 11.96
C GLU A 84 2.67 8.12 12.87
N ARG A 85 1.40 7.91 12.52
CA ARG A 85 0.51 7.01 13.27
C ARG A 85 1.00 5.57 13.25
N GLN A 86 1.50 5.09 12.12
CA GLN A 86 2.08 3.75 12.00
C GLN A 86 3.31 3.58 12.88
N GLU A 87 4.23 4.56 12.90
CA GLU A 87 5.40 4.52 13.77
C GLU A 87 5.00 4.47 15.25
N LYS A 88 4.04 5.32 15.64
CA LYS A 88 3.50 5.31 17.01
C LYS A 88 2.84 3.98 17.37
N ASN A 89 2.09 3.39 16.45
CA ASN A 89 1.47 2.08 16.67
C ASN A 89 2.52 0.97 16.82
N ILE A 90 3.57 0.98 15.99
CA ILE A 90 4.69 0.03 16.09
C ILE A 90 5.36 0.18 17.46
N GLN A 91 5.60 1.41 17.91
CA GLN A 91 6.19 1.68 19.21
C GLN A 91 5.29 1.16 20.36
N ASN A 92 4.00 1.46 20.32
CA ASN A 92 3.04 0.97 21.32
C ASN A 92 2.98 -0.56 21.36
N VAL A 93 3.05 -1.23 20.20
CA VAL A 93 3.05 -2.70 20.12
C VAL A 93 4.33 -3.27 20.74
N LYS A 94 5.49 -2.65 20.49
CA LYS A 94 6.75 -3.06 21.13
C LYS A 94 6.69 -2.90 22.64
N GLU A 95 6.22 -1.76 23.13
CA GLU A 95 6.06 -1.49 24.56
C GLU A 95 5.10 -2.49 25.23
N LEU A 96 3.97 -2.76 24.59
CA LEU A 96 3.02 -3.76 25.07
C LEU A 96 3.63 -5.16 25.12
N GLN A 97 4.38 -5.56 24.09
CA GLN A 97 5.05 -6.86 24.07
C GLN A 97 6.10 -6.95 25.19
N GLU A 98 6.88 -5.89 25.43
CA GLU A 98 7.82 -5.85 26.54
C GLU A 98 7.13 -5.97 27.90
N GLU A 99 6.00 -5.26 28.09
CA GLU A 99 5.22 -5.37 29.31
C GLU A 99 4.67 -6.79 29.53
N LEU A 100 4.12 -7.41 28.47
CA LEU A 100 3.63 -8.79 28.53
C LEU A 100 4.75 -9.76 28.90
N ASN A 101 5.90 -9.66 28.24
CA ASN A 101 7.07 -10.49 28.55
C ASN A 101 7.52 -10.30 30.02
N ARG A 102 7.56 -9.06 30.51
CA ARG A 102 7.92 -8.78 31.91
C ARG A 102 6.91 -9.39 32.89
N ARG A 103 5.62 -9.30 32.60
CA ARG A 103 4.55 -9.87 33.45
C ARG A 103 4.61 -11.39 33.44
N GLU A 104 4.77 -12.00 32.28
CA GLU A 104 4.95 -13.45 32.13
C GLU A 104 6.18 -13.92 32.89
N ALA A 105 7.34 -13.30 32.68
CA ALA A 105 8.57 -13.61 33.41
C ALA A 105 8.38 -13.49 34.93
N SER A 106 7.62 -12.49 35.40
CA SER A 106 7.32 -12.30 36.83
C SER A 106 6.41 -13.40 37.38
N SER A 107 5.40 -13.81 36.61
CA SER A 107 4.47 -14.87 36.97
C SER A 107 5.17 -16.23 37.05
N LEU A 108 5.93 -16.57 36.00
CA LEU A 108 6.75 -17.78 35.93
C LEU A 108 7.78 -17.79 37.05
N ARG A 109 8.41 -16.64 37.36
CA ARG A 109 9.33 -16.52 38.50
C ARG A 109 8.65 -16.90 39.80
N ASN A 110 7.46 -16.38 40.08
CA ASN A 110 6.75 -16.67 41.32
C ASN A 110 6.33 -18.14 41.43
N GLN A 111 5.86 -18.74 40.33
CA GLN A 111 5.55 -20.16 40.29
C GLN A 111 6.81 -21.02 40.53
N MET A 112 7.91 -20.73 39.84
CA MET A 112 9.17 -21.44 40.02
C MET A 112 9.73 -21.29 41.44
N LEU A 113 9.63 -20.11 42.07
CA LEU A 113 10.06 -19.94 43.47
C LEU A 113 9.25 -20.81 44.43
N THR A 114 7.96 -21.00 44.14
CA THR A 114 7.09 -21.86 44.94
C THR A 114 7.51 -23.33 44.80
N LEU A 115 7.71 -23.79 43.56
CA LEU A 115 8.21 -25.15 43.29
C LEU A 115 9.60 -25.37 43.90
N TYR A 116 10.50 -24.41 43.75
CA TYR A 116 11.84 -24.45 44.35
C TYR A 116 11.75 -24.64 45.87
N ARG A 117 10.94 -23.85 46.58
CA ARG A 117 10.76 -23.98 48.04
C ARG A 117 10.20 -25.35 48.43
N TYR A 118 9.33 -25.94 47.60
CA TYR A 118 8.78 -27.26 47.86
C TYR A 118 9.84 -28.35 47.65
N TYR A 119 10.48 -28.40 46.49
CA TYR A 119 11.40 -29.47 46.13
C TYR A 119 12.75 -29.41 46.84
N SER A 120 13.27 -28.21 47.15
CA SER A 120 14.52 -28.04 47.91
C SER A 120 14.36 -28.26 49.42
N SER A 121 13.13 -28.31 49.93
CA SER A 121 12.89 -28.51 51.35
C SER A 121 13.04 -29.98 51.73
N THR A 122 13.99 -30.30 52.60
CA THR A 122 14.17 -31.65 53.14
C THR A 122 12.98 -32.12 53.98
N LYS A 123 12.12 -31.19 54.45
CA LYS A 123 10.90 -31.54 55.18
C LYS A 123 9.73 -31.90 54.24
N LYS A 124 9.62 -31.22 53.10
CA LYS A 124 8.51 -31.41 52.14
C LYS A 124 8.85 -32.40 51.04
N ASN A 125 10.13 -32.56 50.74
CA ASN A 125 10.67 -33.52 49.79
C ASN A 125 11.88 -34.24 50.44
N PRO A 126 11.66 -35.17 51.39
CA PRO A 126 12.75 -35.82 52.12
C PRO A 126 13.71 -36.59 51.21
N MET A 127 13.18 -37.20 50.14
CA MET A 127 13.98 -37.93 49.15
C MET A 127 14.84 -37.03 48.27
N GLN A 128 14.64 -35.70 48.29
CA GLN A 128 15.33 -34.74 47.40
C GLN A 128 15.32 -35.20 45.93
N ALA A 129 14.21 -35.80 45.52
CA ALA A 129 14.00 -36.31 44.18
C ALA A 129 12.83 -35.57 43.52
N TRP A 130 12.47 -35.92 42.30
CA TRP A 130 11.23 -35.55 41.60
C TRP A 130 10.99 -36.55 40.47
N SER A 131 9.73 -36.72 40.08
CA SER A 131 9.43 -37.55 38.92
C SER A 131 9.93 -36.87 37.64
N LYS A 132 10.18 -37.68 36.60
CA LYS A 132 10.55 -37.17 35.28
C LYS A 132 9.54 -36.17 34.71
N MET A 133 8.25 -36.36 34.99
CA MET A 133 7.21 -35.41 34.55
C MET A 133 7.33 -34.06 35.28
N GLU A 134 7.53 -34.06 36.60
CA GLU A 134 7.72 -32.83 37.39
C GLU A 134 8.98 -32.09 36.95
N SER A 135 10.10 -32.82 36.79
CA SER A 135 11.36 -32.25 36.33
C SER A 135 11.20 -31.60 34.96
N LYS A 136 10.58 -32.30 34.00
CA LYS A 136 10.33 -31.76 32.67
C LYS A 136 9.48 -30.49 32.72
N ALA A 137 8.37 -30.52 33.46
CA ALA A 137 7.47 -29.36 33.56
C ALA A 137 8.18 -28.13 34.17
N PHE A 138 9.02 -28.34 35.19
CA PHE A 138 9.82 -27.27 35.76
C PHE A 138 10.81 -26.67 34.75
N TRP A 139 11.52 -27.53 34.01
CA TRP A 139 12.51 -27.06 33.04
C TRP A 139 11.90 -26.40 31.81
N ASP A 140 10.76 -26.90 31.31
CA ASP A 140 9.99 -26.22 30.26
C ASP A 140 9.61 -24.80 30.73
N MET A 141 9.09 -24.68 31.96
CA MET A 141 8.72 -23.38 32.56
C MET A 141 9.91 -22.43 32.73
N TYR A 142 11.07 -22.99 33.10
CA TYR A 142 12.31 -22.22 33.22
C TYR A 142 12.84 -21.75 31.85
N GLU A 143 12.72 -22.56 30.80
CA GLU A 143 13.06 -22.14 29.44
C GLU A 143 12.19 -20.99 28.97
N ASP A 144 10.87 -21.07 29.18
CA ASP A 144 9.93 -20.01 28.80
C ASP A 144 10.20 -18.72 29.59
N TYR A 145 10.50 -18.83 30.89
CA TYR A 145 10.97 -17.69 31.70
C TYR A 145 12.21 -17.03 31.09
N ARG A 146 13.20 -17.82 30.66
CA ARG A 146 14.44 -17.29 30.07
C ARG A 146 14.17 -16.63 28.72
N ARG A 147 13.27 -17.19 27.90
CA ARG A 147 12.82 -16.60 26.62
C ARG A 147 12.09 -15.27 26.83
N ALA A 148 11.32 -15.15 27.91
CA ALA A 148 10.67 -13.90 28.32
C ALA A 148 11.65 -12.85 28.90
N GLY A 149 12.97 -13.09 28.85
CA GLY A 149 14.00 -12.19 29.37
C GLY A 149 14.32 -12.37 30.86
N GLY A 150 13.83 -13.45 31.46
CA GLY A 150 14.10 -13.79 32.84
C GLY A 150 15.58 -14.13 33.11
N ASN A 151 16.13 -13.58 34.20
CA ASN A 151 17.53 -13.78 34.61
C ASN A 151 17.70 -13.76 36.15
N GLY A 152 18.94 -13.66 36.61
CA GLY A 152 19.29 -13.38 38.01
C GLY A 152 19.25 -14.61 38.92
N HIS A 153 18.53 -14.50 40.03
CA HIS A 153 18.47 -15.53 41.09
C HIS A 153 18.05 -16.93 40.59
N MET A 154 17.22 -16.99 39.54
CA MET A 154 16.83 -18.26 38.91
C MET A 154 18.01 -18.99 38.27
N GLU A 155 18.93 -18.26 37.65
CA GLU A 155 20.13 -18.82 37.00
C GLU A 155 21.17 -19.26 38.03
N THR A 156 21.39 -18.43 39.05
CA THR A 156 22.55 -18.57 39.95
C THR A 156 22.27 -19.41 41.18
N VAL A 157 21.01 -19.51 41.63
CA VAL A 157 20.64 -20.21 42.86
C VAL A 157 19.67 -21.35 42.59
N VAL A 158 18.55 -21.05 41.93
CA VAL A 158 17.49 -22.06 41.75
C VAL A 158 17.97 -23.18 40.83
N LYS A 159 18.48 -22.86 39.64
CA LYS A 159 18.94 -23.87 38.68
C LYS A 159 19.97 -24.85 39.25
N PRO A 160 21.07 -24.41 39.91
CA PRO A 160 22.02 -25.35 40.50
C PRO A 160 21.39 -26.30 41.52
N VAL A 161 20.53 -25.81 42.41
CA VAL A 161 19.87 -26.64 43.44
C VAL A 161 18.86 -27.60 42.81
N MET A 162 18.09 -27.15 41.82
CA MET A 162 17.12 -28.02 41.15
C MET A 162 17.81 -29.12 40.33
N ASN A 163 19.01 -28.86 39.81
CA ASN A 163 19.83 -29.86 39.11
C ASN A 163 20.38 -30.96 40.03
N THR A 164 20.44 -30.74 41.36
CA THR A 164 20.90 -31.79 42.29
C THR A 164 19.81 -32.79 42.64
N LEU A 165 18.54 -32.51 42.31
CA LEU A 165 17.42 -33.38 42.61
C LEU A 165 17.46 -34.63 41.75
N GLU A 166 17.31 -35.80 42.37
CA GLU A 166 17.28 -37.08 41.65
C GLU A 166 16.01 -37.19 40.80
N VAL A 167 16.16 -37.53 39.52
CA VAL A 167 15.02 -37.76 38.61
C VAL A 167 14.61 -39.22 38.66
N ILE A 168 13.40 -39.49 39.14
CA ILE A 168 12.79 -40.83 39.14
C ILE A 168 12.04 -41.03 37.82
N GLU A 169 12.44 -42.06 37.07
CA GLU A 169 11.84 -42.40 35.79
C GLU A 169 10.40 -42.89 35.96
N MET A 170 9.53 -42.56 34.99
CA MET A 170 8.10 -42.89 35.08
C MET A 170 7.78 -44.39 35.11
N LYS A 171 8.74 -45.21 34.68
CA LYS A 171 8.62 -46.67 34.63
C LYS A 171 8.93 -47.32 35.98
N ASP A 172 9.57 -46.60 36.90
CA ASP A 172 9.92 -47.11 38.22
C ASP A 172 8.77 -46.82 39.21
N THR A 173 7.74 -47.66 39.17
CA THR A 173 6.50 -47.46 39.91
C THR A 173 6.68 -47.56 41.42
N GLU A 174 7.62 -48.38 41.89
CA GLU A 174 7.90 -48.54 43.32
C GLU A 174 8.54 -47.28 43.90
N ARG A 175 9.59 -46.76 43.25
CA ARG A 175 10.24 -45.51 43.69
C ARG A 175 9.33 -44.29 43.56
N LEU A 176 8.45 -44.26 42.55
CA LEU A 176 7.44 -43.21 42.44
C LEU A 176 6.42 -43.26 43.58
N LYS A 177 6.00 -44.46 43.98
CA LYS A 177 5.06 -44.64 45.09
C LYS A 177 5.71 -44.18 46.40
N GLU A 178 6.94 -44.60 46.67
CA GLU A 178 7.73 -44.14 47.83
C GLU A 178 7.87 -42.61 47.83
N LEU A 179 8.14 -42.00 46.67
CA LEU A 179 8.22 -40.55 46.52
C LEU A 179 6.91 -39.86 46.89
N MET A 180 5.77 -40.40 46.48
CA MET A 180 4.46 -39.81 46.80
C MET A 180 4.12 -39.99 48.29
N GLU A 181 4.42 -41.15 48.87
CA GLU A 181 4.17 -41.44 50.28
C GLU A 181 5.01 -40.56 51.22
N THR A 182 6.27 -40.29 50.86
CA THR A 182 7.16 -39.41 51.65
C THR A 182 6.78 -37.94 51.61
N ARG A 183 5.87 -37.55 50.70
CA ARG A 183 5.44 -36.16 50.45
C ARG A 183 4.01 -35.84 50.87
N ALA A 184 3.22 -36.88 51.19
CA ALA A 184 1.84 -36.75 51.67
C ALA A 184 1.78 -36.02 53.02
#